data_AF-A0AA96XBU3-F1
#
_entry.id   AF-A0AA96XBU3-F1
#
_cell.length_a   1.000
_cell.length_b   1.000
_cell.length_c   1.000
_cell.angle_alpha   90.00
_cell.angle_beta   90.00
_cell.angle_gamma   90.00
#
_symmetry.space_group_name_H-M   'P 1'
#
loop_
_entity.id
_entity.type
_entity.pdbx_description
1 polymer ?
#
loop_
_entity_poly.entity_id
_entity_poly.type
_entity_poly.pdbx_seq_one_letter_code
_entity_poly.pdbx_strand_id
1 'polypeptide(L)'
;MAVSTPSRTLREVLRQMAADAGLRVIEVPEAHRAAYHAGAVLSAGGLVSLADAAVAALGAAGIPPTDALAALLPLMHSALRGLETRGLAGASPGPSSAETPAWWRRTWRRSPRTSSPSIGCCRGAR
;
A
#
# COMPACT_ATOMS: atom_id res chain seq x y z
N MET A 1 -16.85 2.55 -0.20
CA MET A 1 -17.55 3.64 0.51
C MET A 1 -18.33 3.04 1.67
N ALA A 2 -18.17 3.57 2.90
CA ALA A 2 -18.78 3.01 4.10
C ALA A 2 -20.02 3.81 4.54
N VAL A 3 -21.10 3.10 4.90
CA VAL A 3 -22.35 3.70 5.41
C VAL A 3 -22.54 3.25 6.86
N SER A 4 -22.76 4.21 7.76
CA SER A 4 -23.20 3.91 9.14
C SER A 4 -24.17 5.00 9.59
N THR A 5 -25.43 4.63 9.69
CA THR A 5 -26.54 5.45 10.19
C THR A 5 -27.57 4.57 10.89
N PRO A 6 -28.12 4.97 12.04
CA PRO A 6 -29.20 4.25 12.70
C PRO A 6 -30.55 4.42 11.97
N SER A 7 -30.70 5.43 11.12
CA SER A 7 -31.93 5.66 10.33
C SER A 7 -32.00 4.73 9.12
N ARG A 8 -33.09 3.95 9.04
CA ARG A 8 -33.34 3.00 7.94
C ARG A 8 -33.51 3.71 6.60
N THR A 9 -34.30 4.77 6.56
CA THR A 9 -34.57 5.56 5.36
C THR A 9 -33.29 6.24 4.84
N LEU A 10 -32.47 6.81 5.74
CA LEU A 10 -31.20 7.42 5.33
C LEU A 10 -30.21 6.39 4.77
N ARG A 11 -30.20 5.18 5.33
CA ARG A 11 -29.37 4.08 4.85
C ARG A 11 -29.76 3.64 3.43
N GLU A 12 -31.06 3.57 3.15
CA GLU A 12 -31.59 3.22 1.82
C GLU A 12 -31.19 4.27 0.78
N VAL A 13 -31.33 5.56 1.09
CA VAL A 13 -30.92 6.66 0.19
C VAL A 13 -29.41 6.65 -0.05
N LEU A 14 -28.59 6.50 0.98
CA LEU A 14 -27.13 6.44 0.84
C LEU A 14 -26.67 5.22 0.03
N ARG A 15 -27.37 4.09 0.15
CA ARG A 15 -27.11 2.90 -0.68
C ARG A 15 -27.46 3.17 -2.14
N GLN A 16 -28.58 3.83 -2.41
CA GLN A 16 -28.99 4.18 -3.77
C GLN A 16 -27.98 5.11 -4.43
N MET A 17 -27.58 6.19 -3.75
CA MET A 17 -26.56 7.13 -4.26
C MET A 17 -25.23 6.43 -4.57
N ALA A 18 -24.80 5.51 -3.70
CA ALA A 18 -23.57 4.76 -3.94
C ALA A 18 -23.69 3.78 -5.12
N ALA A 19 -24.86 3.15 -5.31
CA ALA A 19 -25.13 2.32 -6.47
C ALA A 19 -25.11 3.13 -7.77
N ASP A 20 -25.73 4.31 -7.78
CA ASP A 20 -25.76 5.23 -8.93
C ASP A 20 -24.35 5.74 -9.28
N ALA A 21 -23.47 5.91 -8.27
CA ALA A 21 -22.07 6.25 -8.45
C ALA A 21 -21.18 5.06 -8.88
N GLY A 22 -21.74 3.85 -9.05
CA GLY A 22 -20.98 2.64 -9.37
C GLY A 22 -20.07 2.16 -8.23
N LEU A 23 -20.31 2.64 -7.01
CA LEU A 23 -19.49 2.34 -5.84
C LEU A 23 -20.00 1.09 -5.13
N ARG A 24 -19.07 0.21 -4.75
CA ARG A 24 -19.39 -0.92 -3.88
C ARG A 24 -19.59 -0.42 -2.44
N VAL A 25 -20.81 -0.57 -1.94
CA VAL A 25 -21.17 -0.25 -0.55
C VAL A 25 -20.71 -1.37 0.36
N ILE A 26 -20.00 -1.01 1.42
CA ILE A 26 -19.65 -1.91 2.51
C ILE A 26 -20.27 -1.35 3.78
N GLU A 27 -21.09 -2.14 4.47
CA GLU A 27 -21.58 -1.75 5.79
C GLU A 27 -20.48 -2.01 6.82
N VAL A 28 -20.11 -0.96 7.54
CA VAL A 28 -19.07 -1.02 8.56
C VAL A 28 -19.70 -0.62 9.89
N PRO A 29 -19.75 -1.52 10.88
CA PRO A 29 -20.18 -1.17 12.22
C PRO A 29 -19.37 0.00 12.78
N GLU A 30 -20.00 0.85 13.57
CA GLU A 30 -19.35 2.05 14.10
C GLU A 30 -18.05 1.75 14.86
N ALA A 31 -18.04 0.65 15.62
CA ALA A 31 -16.86 0.13 16.33
C ALA A 31 -15.65 -0.21 15.42
N HIS A 32 -15.88 -0.40 14.11
CA HIS A 32 -14.84 -0.77 13.14
C HIS A 32 -14.52 0.36 12.14
N ARG A 33 -15.12 1.55 12.29
CA ARG A 33 -14.86 2.70 11.40
C ARG A 33 -13.38 3.08 11.37
N ALA A 34 -12.70 3.10 12.51
CA ALA A 34 -11.29 3.44 12.60
C ALA A 34 -10.41 2.52 11.73
N ALA A 35 -10.66 1.21 11.78
CA ALA A 35 -9.95 0.23 10.96
C ALA A 35 -10.26 0.39 9.46
N TYR A 36 -11.52 0.64 9.10
CA TYR A 36 -11.90 0.93 7.71
C TYR A 36 -11.20 2.20 7.18
N HIS A 37 -11.17 3.28 7.97
CA HIS A 37 -10.49 4.51 7.60
C HIS A 37 -8.99 4.30 7.45
N ALA A 38 -8.35 3.57 8.37
CA ALA A 38 -6.94 3.23 8.25
C ALA A 38 -6.66 2.45 6.95
N GLY A 39 -7.47 1.45 6.62
CA GLY A 39 -7.35 0.71 5.35
C GLY A 39 -7.52 1.61 4.12
N ALA A 40 -8.51 2.51 4.14
CA ALA A 40 -8.74 3.45 3.04
C ALA A 40 -7.57 4.44 2.87
N VAL A 41 -7.07 5.01 3.97
CA VAL A 41 -5.93 5.94 3.96
C VAL A 41 -4.66 5.23 3.46
N LEU A 42 -4.41 4.00 3.92
CA LEU A 42 -3.26 3.21 3.44
C LEU A 42 -3.38 2.89 1.95
N SER A 43 -4.58 2.60 1.45
CA SER A 43 -4.79 2.28 0.03
C SER A 43 -4.52 3.46 -0.91
N ALA A 44 -4.77 4.69 -0.47
CA ALA A 44 -4.58 5.89 -1.28
C ALA A 44 -3.30 6.64 -0.92
N GLY A 45 -3.23 7.16 0.32
CA GLY A 45 -2.08 7.93 0.80
C GLY A 45 -0.83 7.07 0.98
N GLY A 46 -0.99 5.84 1.48
CA GLY A 46 0.14 4.93 1.68
C GLY A 46 0.84 4.55 0.37
N LEU A 47 0.10 4.37 -0.74
CA LEU A 47 0.70 4.11 -2.05
C LEU A 47 1.54 5.29 -2.55
N VAL A 48 1.09 6.52 -2.31
CA VAL A 48 1.85 7.73 -2.68
C VAL A 48 3.12 7.84 -1.85
N SER A 49 3.04 7.63 -0.53
CA SER A 49 4.22 7.62 0.34
C SER A 49 5.22 6.51 -0.03
N LEU A 50 4.73 5.35 -0.47
CA LEU A 50 5.58 4.27 -0.98
C LEU A 50 6.27 4.66 -2.30
N ALA A 51 5.55 5.33 -3.21
CA ALA A 51 6.13 5.84 -4.45
C ALA A 51 7.26 6.85 -4.17
N ASP A 52 7.03 7.77 -3.24
CA ASP A 52 8.02 8.77 -2.81
C ASP A 52 9.28 8.10 -2.24
N ALA A 53 9.11 7.12 -1.35
CA ALA A 53 10.23 6.34 -0.81
C ALA A 53 11.00 5.56 -1.89
N ALA A 54 10.31 5.01 -2.89
CA ALA A 54 10.95 4.32 -4.01
C ALA A 54 11.72 5.30 -4.91
N VAL A 55 11.18 6.48 -5.19
CA VAL A 55 11.88 7.55 -5.92
C VAL A 55 13.14 7.97 -5.17
N ALA A 56 13.06 8.17 -3.85
CA ALA A 56 14.22 8.50 -3.02
C ALA A 56 15.30 7.41 -3.07
N ALA A 57 14.90 6.12 -3.08
CA ALA A 57 15.84 5.01 -3.22
C ALA A 57 16.55 4.99 -4.58
N LEU A 58 15.84 5.30 -5.67
CA LEU A 58 16.45 5.46 -7.01
C LEU A 58 17.35 6.70 -7.06
N GLY A 59 16.99 7.76 -6.36
CA GLY A 59 17.83 8.95 -6.18
C GLY A 59 19.16 8.64 -5.51
N ALA A 60 19.18 7.74 -4.52
CA ALA A 60 20.42 7.25 -3.91
C ALA A 60 21.31 6.46 -4.89
N ALA A 61 20.75 5.95 -6.00
CA ALA A 61 21.48 5.34 -7.10
C ALA A 61 21.87 6.34 -8.21
N GLY A 62 21.61 7.64 -8.02
CA GLY A 62 21.96 8.71 -8.96
C GLY A 62 20.91 8.99 -10.04
N ILE A 63 19.71 8.42 -9.93
CA ILE A 63 18.64 8.63 -10.92
C ILE A 63 17.84 9.89 -10.55
N PRO A 64 17.63 10.83 -11.48
CA PRO A 64 16.80 12.02 -11.23
C PRO A 64 15.36 11.65 -10.82
N PRO A 65 14.71 12.41 -9.92
CA PRO A 65 13.36 12.08 -9.43
C PRO A 65 12.29 11.95 -10.53
N THR A 66 12.37 12.78 -11.58
CA THR A 66 11.45 12.75 -12.73
C THR A 66 11.57 11.43 -13.49
N ASP A 67 12.80 11.00 -13.73
CA ASP A 67 13.11 9.78 -14.49
C ASP A 67 12.81 8.53 -13.65
N ALA A 68 13.10 8.60 -12.34
CA ALA A 68 12.75 7.57 -11.38
C ALA A 68 11.24 7.34 -11.33
N LEU A 69 10.46 8.41 -11.17
CA LEU A 69 8.99 8.29 -11.13
C LEU A 69 8.44 7.77 -12.46
N ALA A 70 8.92 8.29 -13.59
CA ALA A 70 8.52 7.82 -14.91
C ALA A 70 8.83 6.33 -15.13
N ALA A 71 9.96 5.84 -14.62
CA ALA A 71 10.32 4.42 -14.68
C ALA A 71 9.49 3.54 -13.72
N LEU A 72 9.11 4.07 -12.55
CA LEU A 72 8.37 3.34 -11.53
C LEU A 72 6.86 3.24 -11.83
N LEU A 73 6.24 4.27 -12.42
CA LEU A 73 4.80 4.30 -12.69
C LEU A 73 4.30 3.09 -13.50
N PRO A 74 4.94 2.65 -14.60
CA PRO A 74 4.54 1.44 -15.33
C PRO A 74 4.59 0.17 -14.46
N LEU A 75 5.59 0.05 -13.58
CA LEU A 75 5.74 -1.09 -12.68
C LEU A 75 4.62 -1.12 -11.63
N MET A 76 4.31 0.04 -11.05
CA MET A 76 3.21 0.17 -10.09
C MET A 76 1.86 -0.13 -10.75
N HIS A 77 1.62 0.34 -11.97
CA HIS A 77 0.43 -0.01 -12.74
C HIS A 77 0.35 -1.52 -13.01
N SER A 78 1.45 -2.16 -13.41
CA SER A 78 1.49 -3.61 -13.62
C SER A 78 1.14 -4.39 -12.35
N ALA A 79 1.64 -3.94 -11.19
CA ALA A 79 1.30 -4.54 -9.90
C ALA A 79 -0.19 -4.38 -9.55
N LEU A 80 -0.77 -3.20 -9.76
CA LEU A 80 -2.21 -2.96 -9.58
C LEU A 80 -3.07 -3.80 -10.53
N ARG A 81 -2.67 -3.93 -11.80
CA ARG A 81 -3.32 -4.82 -12.76
C ARG A 81 -3.22 -6.28 -12.35
N GLY A 82 -2.09 -6.70 -11.78
CA GLY A 82 -1.93 -8.02 -11.17
C GLY A 82 -2.90 -8.24 -10.01
N LEU A 83 -3.10 -7.22 -9.18
CA LEU A 83 -4.06 -7.23 -8.08
C LEU A 83 -5.50 -7.35 -8.57
N GLU A 84 -5.87 -6.61 -9.61
CA GLU A 84 -7.21 -6.67 -10.22
C GLU A 84 -7.50 -8.06 -10.81
N THR A 85 -6.53 -8.64 -11.51
CA THR A 85 -6.74 -9.88 -12.30
C THR A 85 -6.56 -11.16 -11.48
N ARG A 86 -5.67 -11.15 -10.47
CA ARG A 86 -5.28 -12.35 -9.71
C ARG A 86 -5.51 -12.23 -8.20
N GLY A 87 -6.00 -11.08 -7.72
CA GLY A 87 -6.14 -10.81 -6.30
C GLY A 87 -4.81 -10.72 -5.55
N LEU A 88 -4.86 -10.55 -4.23
CA LEU A 88 -3.69 -10.33 -3.38
C LEU A 88 -2.62 -11.44 -3.50
N ALA A 89 -3.06 -12.69 -3.68
CA ALA A 89 -2.16 -13.84 -3.78
C ALA A 89 -1.32 -13.85 -5.08
N GLY A 90 -1.80 -13.23 -6.16
CA GLY A 90 -1.12 -13.19 -7.46
C GLY A 90 -0.57 -11.81 -7.87
N ALA A 91 -0.71 -10.81 -7.00
CA ALA A 91 -0.33 -9.41 -7.27
C ALA A 91 1.12 -9.08 -6.94
N SER A 92 1.84 -9.96 -6.22
CA SER A 92 3.16 -9.62 -5.71
C SER A 92 4.17 -9.43 -6.86
N PRO A 93 4.81 -8.25 -6.98
CA PRO A 93 5.90 -8.03 -7.92
C PRO A 93 7.23 -8.65 -7.45
N GLY A 94 7.23 -9.36 -6.32
CA GLY A 94 8.39 -10.08 -5.79
C GLY A 94 8.34 -11.59 -6.04
N PRO A 95 9.47 -12.29 -5.98
CA PRO A 95 9.55 -13.74 -6.14
C PRO A 95 9.04 -14.50 -4.90
N SER A 96 7.81 -14.22 -4.47
CA SER A 96 7.07 -15.00 -3.47
C SER A 96 6.19 -16.08 -4.11
N SER A 97 6.01 -16.05 -5.43
CA SER A 97 5.45 -17.17 -6.20
C SER A 97 6.56 -18.14 -6.61
N ALA A 98 6.81 -19.17 -5.78
CA ALA A 98 7.45 -20.46 -6.08
C ALA A 98 8.76 -20.57 -6.91
N GLU A 99 9.34 -19.51 -7.45
CA GLU A 99 10.62 -19.52 -8.16
C GLU A 99 11.35 -18.22 -7.87
N THR A 100 12.21 -18.23 -6.85
CA THR A 100 13.19 -17.16 -6.65
C THR A 100 14.39 -17.41 -7.57
N PRO A 101 14.65 -16.56 -8.58
CA PRO A 101 15.81 -16.73 -9.45
C PRO A 101 17.10 -16.57 -8.63
N ALA A 102 18.12 -17.39 -8.91
CA ALA A 102 19.36 -17.41 -8.14
C ALA A 102 20.12 -16.05 -8.12
N TRP A 103 19.86 -15.16 -9.09
CA TRP A 103 20.48 -13.82 -9.12
C TRP A 103 19.90 -12.86 -8.06
N TRP A 104 18.62 -12.95 -7.72
CA TRP A 104 17.98 -12.14 -6.67
C TRP A 104 18.58 -12.42 -5.29
N ARG A 105 18.90 -13.69 -4.99
CA ARG A 105 19.58 -14.08 -3.75
C ARG A 105 21.00 -13.50 -3.63
N ARG A 106 21.67 -13.23 -4.75
CA ARG A 106 23.03 -12.67 -4.78
C ARG A 106 23.05 -11.15 -4.62
N THR A 107 22.07 -10.45 -5.17
CA THR A 107 21.97 -8.98 -5.06
C THR A 107 21.50 -8.54 -3.67
N TRP A 108 20.49 -9.22 -3.09
CA TRP A 108 20.00 -8.88 -1.74
C TRP A 108 21.05 -9.05 -0.64
N ARG A 109 21.94 -10.05 -0.79
CA ARG A 109 23.03 -10.30 0.16
C ARG A 109 24.15 -9.25 0.07
N ARG A 110 24.20 -8.46 -1.01
CA ARG A 110 25.18 -7.39 -1.27
C ARG A 110 24.65 -5.99 -1.00
N SER A 111 23.34 -5.81 -0.80
CA SER A 111 22.82 -4.54 -0.30
C SER A 111 23.45 -4.28 1.07
N PRO A 112 24.11 -3.12 1.29
CA PRO A 112 24.60 -2.78 2.60
C PRO A 112 23.40 -2.82 3.55
N ARG A 113 23.47 -3.68 4.58
CA ARG A 113 22.56 -3.57 5.71
C ARG A 113 22.81 -2.17 6.26
N THR A 114 21.94 -1.23 5.94
CA THR A 114 21.91 0.05 6.63
C THR A 114 21.68 -0.31 8.08
N SER A 115 22.74 -0.22 8.86
CA SER A 115 22.74 -0.30 10.31
C SER A 115 21.65 0.64 10.80
N SER A 116 20.59 0.06 11.34
CA SER A 116 19.60 0.78 12.14
C SER A 116 20.37 1.62 13.17
N PRO A 117 20.06 2.91 13.36
CA PRO A 117 20.53 3.62 14.53
C PRO A 117 19.94 2.88 15.73
N SER A 118 20.80 2.40 16.61
CA SER A 118 20.43 1.87 17.91
C SER A 118 19.61 2.93 18.64
N ILE A 119 18.30 2.73 18.74
CA ILE A 119 17.49 3.41 19.76
C ILE A 119 18.01 2.88 21.09
N GLY A 120 18.82 3.71 21.74
CA GLY A 120 19.43 3.45 23.02
C GLY A 120 18.38 3.03 24.04
N CYS A 121 18.60 1.85 24.61
CA CYS A 121 17.92 1.35 25.78
C CYS A 121 18.31 2.23 26.98
N CYS A 122 17.59 3.33 27.22
CA CYS A 122 17.67 4.03 28.50
C CYS A 122 16.87 3.24 29.55
N ARG A 123 17.51 2.20 30.10
CA ARG A 123 17.16 1.71 31.45
C ARG A 123 17.54 2.80 32.46
N GLY A 124 16.68 2.98 33.44
CA GLY A 124 16.66 4.12 34.32
C GLY A 124 17.89 4.33 35.22
N ALA A 125 17.97 5.57 35.70
CA ALA A 125 18.59 5.92 36.95
C ALA A 125 17.52 6.63 37.78
N ARG A 126 17.36 6.16 39.02
CA ARG A 126 16.69 6.87 40.11
C ARG A 126 17.51 8.09 40.50
#